data_AF-A0A1G5CQ17-F1
#
_entry.id   AF-A0A1G5CQ17-F1
#
_cell.length_a   1.000
_cell.length_b   1.000
_cell.length_c   1.000
_cell.angle_alpha   90.00
_cell.angle_beta   90.00
_cell.angle_gamma   90.00
#
_symmetry.space_group_name_H-M   'P 1'
#
loop_
_entity.id
_entity.type
_entity.pdbx_description
1 polymer ?
#
loop_
_entity_poly.entity_id
_entity_poly.type
_entity_poly.pdbx_seq_one_letter_code
_entity_poly.pdbx_strand_id
1 'polypeptide(L)'
;MKYTFLFVMFCMASFGHAQESSADISGSYHIPSNDPQGGSSIIISADHHFAIAYFGGIQKGTWEQNGSIIQFTFHKEPRAVLYAKKNSTVNDSVGVRVSMNDFNEVALRFNAYDDEPFIPLFNEKANCFTYPYIYKQPEALNQIDVYFKDEREYYEGEIQAPPADVYRFNSLGKYNDFILVGLSSDYSQGGSFTATFENNTLTMSGQSSLKKRSEYADINSEDLAYFDKIFNNELFPETLNAQDQFFPYHENPTDDDLKSFVRIHPEYISSDHIIVVSGSLFYAVCED
;
A
#
# COMPACT_ATOMS: atom_id res chain seq x y z
N MET A 1 80.65 -18.32 28.53
CA MET A 1 79.89 -17.05 28.65
C MET A 1 79.23 -16.81 27.29
N LYS A 2 77.90 -17.01 27.17
CA LYS A 2 76.85 -15.97 27.39
C LYS A 2 76.87 -14.95 26.22
N TYR A 3 75.90 -14.72 25.34
CA TYR A 3 74.44 -14.99 25.17
C TYR A 3 74.15 -14.88 23.64
N THR A 4 73.27 -15.66 23.00
CA THR A 4 71.80 -15.48 22.81
C THR A 4 71.38 -14.09 22.30
N PHE A 5 70.54 -14.07 21.24
CA PHE A 5 69.63 -13.01 20.70
C PHE A 5 69.84 -12.81 19.19
N LEU A 6 68.84 -12.76 18.29
CA LEU A 6 67.39 -12.88 18.39
C LEU A 6 66.89 -13.03 16.94
N PHE A 7 66.22 -14.12 16.63
CA PHE A 7 65.56 -14.36 15.34
C PHE A 7 64.22 -13.62 15.36
N VAL A 8 64.16 -12.39 14.86
CA VAL A 8 62.89 -11.65 14.72
C VAL A 8 62.24 -12.10 13.41
N MET A 9 61.52 -13.20 13.53
CA MET A 9 60.51 -13.65 12.58
C MET A 9 59.37 -12.63 12.63
N PHE A 10 59.43 -11.62 11.77
CA PHE A 10 58.36 -10.65 11.61
C PHE A 10 57.21 -11.39 10.90
N CYS A 11 56.34 -11.99 11.71
CA CYS A 11 55.01 -12.41 11.31
C CYS A 11 54.28 -11.17 10.77
N MET A 12 54.37 -10.94 9.46
CA MET A 12 53.35 -10.19 8.74
C MET A 12 52.09 -11.03 8.84
N ALA A 13 51.38 -10.87 9.96
CA ALA A 13 50.01 -11.28 10.10
C ALA A 13 49.25 -10.52 9.03
N SER A 14 48.98 -11.22 7.93
CA SER A 14 47.97 -10.86 6.96
C SER A 14 46.66 -10.73 7.72
N PHE A 15 46.35 -9.53 8.18
CA PHE A 15 44.98 -9.10 8.43
C PHE A 15 44.30 -9.03 7.07
N GLY A 16 44.01 -10.21 6.50
CA GLY A 16 42.94 -10.33 5.54
C GLY A 16 41.68 -10.00 6.33
N HIS A 17 41.24 -8.75 6.24
CA HIS A 17 39.83 -8.46 6.41
C HIS A 17 39.13 -9.36 5.40
N ALA A 18 38.59 -10.48 5.87
CA ALA A 18 37.53 -11.16 5.16
C ALA A 18 36.42 -10.11 5.06
N GLN A 19 36.36 -9.41 3.93
CA GLN A 19 35.12 -8.79 3.50
C GLN A 19 34.15 -9.95 3.45
N GLU A 20 33.28 -10.04 4.45
CA GLU A 20 32.03 -10.77 4.36
C GLU A 20 31.38 -10.24 3.09
N SER A 21 31.50 -10.99 1.99
CA SER A 21 30.77 -10.67 0.78
C SER A 21 29.32 -10.81 1.18
N SER A 22 28.59 -9.70 1.26
CA SER A 22 27.14 -9.70 1.45
C SER A 22 26.55 -10.72 0.50
N ALA A 23 25.93 -11.77 1.04
CA ALA A 23 25.38 -12.85 0.23
C ALA A 23 24.34 -12.25 -0.73
N ASP A 24 24.46 -12.53 -2.02
CA ASP A 24 23.54 -11.99 -3.03
C ASP A 24 22.17 -12.66 -2.92
N ILE A 25 21.24 -11.93 -2.32
CA ILE A 25 19.85 -12.36 -2.13
C ILE A 25 18.95 -11.96 -3.30
N SER A 26 19.47 -11.29 -4.34
CA SER A 26 18.66 -10.82 -5.45
C SER A 26 18.13 -12.01 -6.27
N GLY A 27 16.83 -12.06 -6.51
CA GLY A 27 16.21 -13.16 -7.25
C GLY A 27 14.73 -13.32 -6.96
N SER A 28 14.20 -14.46 -7.40
CA SER A 28 12.79 -14.81 -7.20
C SER A 28 12.62 -15.85 -6.09
N TYR A 29 11.55 -15.69 -5.31
CA TYR A 29 11.14 -16.60 -4.24
C TYR A 29 9.63 -16.80 -4.32
N HIS A 30 9.13 -17.85 -3.68
CA HIS A 30 7.70 -18.14 -3.65
C HIS A 30 7.27 -18.57 -2.27
N ILE A 31 6.25 -17.90 -1.75
CA ILE A 31 5.56 -18.25 -0.53
C ILE A 31 4.42 -19.19 -0.91
N PRO A 32 4.47 -20.48 -0.56
CA PRO A 32 3.35 -21.38 -0.81
C PRO A 32 2.15 -20.99 0.05
N SER A 33 0.95 -21.15 -0.50
CA SER A 33 -0.32 -20.98 0.23
C SER A 33 -1.18 -22.23 0.04
N ASN A 34 -1.99 -22.52 1.05
CA ASN A 34 -3.05 -23.55 0.96
C ASN A 34 -4.37 -22.97 0.41
N ASP A 35 -4.39 -21.68 0.08
CA ASP A 35 -5.54 -21.02 -0.53
C ASP A 35 -5.65 -21.37 -2.03
N PRO A 36 -6.84 -21.70 -2.54
CA PRO A 36 -7.06 -21.93 -3.98
C PRO A 36 -6.67 -20.75 -4.88
N GLN A 37 -6.56 -19.52 -4.35
CA GLN A 37 -6.09 -18.34 -5.08
C GLN A 37 -4.57 -18.36 -5.36
N GLY A 38 -3.83 -19.29 -4.75
CA GLY A 38 -2.40 -19.51 -4.97
C GLY A 38 -1.51 -18.84 -3.91
N GLY A 39 -0.20 -19.11 -4.03
CA GLY A 39 0.83 -18.50 -3.19
C GLY A 39 1.29 -17.13 -3.68
N SER A 40 2.18 -16.49 -2.95
CA SER A 40 2.75 -15.18 -3.30
C SER A 40 4.13 -15.34 -3.95
N SER A 41 4.46 -14.44 -4.87
CA SER A 41 5.80 -14.36 -5.48
C SER A 41 6.54 -13.17 -4.91
N ILE A 42 7.79 -13.38 -4.51
CA ILE A 42 8.68 -12.31 -4.05
C ILE A 42 9.77 -12.12 -5.09
N ILE A 43 9.97 -10.87 -5.52
CA ILE A 43 11.15 -10.46 -6.28
C ILE A 43 11.98 -9.55 -5.40
N ILE A 44 13.28 -9.84 -5.29
CA ILE A 44 14.26 -9.02 -4.58
C ILE A 44 15.27 -8.54 -5.61
N SER A 45 15.41 -7.23 -5.78
CA SER A 45 16.40 -6.64 -6.69
C SER A 45 17.76 -6.47 -6.01
N ALA A 46 18.82 -6.42 -6.82
CA ALA A 46 20.15 -6.06 -6.36
C ALA A 46 20.23 -4.59 -5.87
N ASP A 47 19.28 -3.76 -6.31
CA ASP A 47 19.22 -2.33 -6.04
C ASP A 47 18.44 -2.02 -4.75
N HIS A 48 18.42 -2.93 -3.77
CA HIS A 48 17.80 -2.74 -2.45
C HIS A 48 16.28 -2.55 -2.46
N HIS A 49 15.58 -3.07 -3.47
CA HIS A 49 14.11 -3.08 -3.53
C HIS A 49 13.55 -4.51 -3.48
N PHE A 50 12.31 -4.65 -3.02
CA PHE A 50 11.58 -5.90 -3.13
C PHE A 50 10.11 -5.65 -3.41
N ALA A 51 9.44 -6.66 -3.98
CA ALA A 51 8.00 -6.69 -4.13
C ALA A 51 7.45 -8.09 -3.83
N ILE A 52 6.26 -8.12 -3.24
CA ILE A 52 5.48 -9.33 -2.98
C ILE A 52 4.19 -9.20 -3.77
N ALA A 53 4.07 -9.97 -4.85
CA ALA A 53 2.86 -10.06 -5.64
C ALA A 53 2.01 -11.24 -5.16
N TYR A 54 0.72 -11.01 -4.96
CA TYR A 54 -0.26 -11.99 -4.52
C TYR A 54 -1.58 -11.79 -5.27
N PHE A 55 -2.54 -12.69 -5.08
CA PHE A 55 -3.83 -12.56 -5.73
C PHE A 55 -4.52 -11.26 -5.30
N GLY A 56 -4.77 -10.37 -6.26
CA GLY A 56 -5.46 -9.10 -6.01
C GLY A 56 -4.57 -7.95 -5.51
N GLY A 57 -3.25 -8.11 -5.41
CA GLY A 57 -2.40 -7.01 -4.93
C GLY A 57 -0.90 -7.21 -5.06
N ILE A 58 -0.18 -6.13 -4.74
CA ILE A 58 1.28 -6.10 -4.68
C ILE A 58 1.73 -5.18 -3.55
N GLN A 59 2.60 -5.68 -2.68
CA GLN A 59 3.34 -4.87 -1.73
C GLN A 59 4.74 -4.63 -2.28
N LYS A 60 5.32 -3.47 -1.98
CA LYS A 60 6.71 -3.16 -2.29
C LYS A 60 7.43 -2.57 -1.09
N GLY A 61 8.75 -2.53 -1.15
CA GLY A 61 9.55 -1.91 -0.12
C GLY A 61 11.03 -1.92 -0.45
N THR A 62 11.83 -1.65 0.56
CA THR A 62 13.29 -1.68 0.48
C THR A 62 13.88 -2.73 1.41
N TRP A 63 15.12 -3.13 1.15
CA TRP A 63 15.86 -4.02 2.03
C TRP A 63 17.28 -3.53 2.27
N GLU A 64 17.82 -3.84 3.45
CA GLU A 64 19.19 -3.54 3.84
C GLU A 64 19.81 -4.75 4.53
N GLN A 65 21.10 -4.98 4.36
CA GLN A 65 21.82 -6.10 4.99
C GLN A 65 22.88 -5.61 5.97
N ASN A 66 22.85 -6.16 7.18
CA ASN A 66 23.85 -5.94 8.22
C ASN A 66 24.35 -7.28 8.77
N GLY A 67 25.53 -7.71 8.30
CA GLY A 67 26.06 -9.05 8.54
C GLY A 67 25.16 -10.12 7.91
N SER A 68 24.72 -11.09 8.73
CA SER A 68 23.80 -12.16 8.30
C SER A 68 22.32 -11.76 8.33
N ILE A 69 21.98 -10.61 8.90
CA ILE A 69 20.60 -10.14 9.05
C ILE A 69 20.24 -9.21 7.90
N ILE A 70 19.13 -9.49 7.25
CA ILE A 70 18.53 -8.69 6.19
C ILE A 70 17.26 -8.09 6.75
N GLN A 71 17.16 -6.77 6.75
CA GLN A 71 15.98 -6.02 7.16
C GLN A 71 15.18 -5.63 5.93
N PHE A 72 13.93 -6.04 5.86
CA PHE A 72 12.96 -5.59 4.86
C PHE A 72 12.04 -4.56 5.48
N THR A 73 11.74 -3.49 4.75
CA THR A 73 10.86 -2.40 5.17
C THR A 73 9.83 -2.14 4.08
N PHE A 74 8.55 -2.33 4.39
CA PHE A 74 7.47 -2.08 3.45
C PHE A 74 7.28 -0.58 3.22
N HIS A 75 7.01 -0.22 1.96
CA HIS A 75 6.50 1.09 1.62
C HIS A 75 5.07 1.23 2.17
N LYS A 76 4.75 2.43 2.68
CA LYS A 76 3.45 2.73 3.31
C LYS A 76 2.69 3.75 2.48
N GLU A 77 1.46 3.39 2.11
CA GLU A 77 0.51 4.27 1.42
C GLU A 77 -0.60 4.75 2.38
N PRO A 78 -1.23 5.91 2.13
CA PRO A 78 -2.45 6.31 2.85
C PRO A 78 -3.60 5.31 2.64
N ARG A 79 -4.42 5.03 3.67
CA ARG A 79 -5.60 4.14 3.52
C ARG A 79 -6.64 4.65 2.53
N ALA A 80 -6.64 5.95 2.22
CA ALA A 80 -7.46 6.53 1.18
C ALA A 80 -6.62 7.20 0.10
N VAL A 81 -6.97 6.94 -1.16
CA VAL A 81 -6.42 7.63 -2.33
C VAL A 81 -7.57 8.31 -3.07
N LEU A 82 -7.41 9.60 -3.38
CA LEU A 82 -8.38 10.35 -4.15
C LEU A 82 -7.78 10.72 -5.51
N TYR A 83 -8.52 10.42 -6.57
CA TYR A 83 -8.25 10.90 -7.91
C TYR A 83 -9.33 11.87 -8.34
N ALA A 84 -8.96 12.94 -9.03
CA ALA A 84 -9.89 13.97 -9.47
C ALA A 84 -9.63 14.39 -10.91
N LYS A 85 -10.70 14.68 -11.66
CA LYS A 85 -10.63 15.36 -12.95
C LYS A 85 -11.74 16.38 -13.11
N LYS A 86 -11.54 17.28 -14.06
CA LYS A 86 -12.61 18.14 -14.58
C LYS A 86 -13.22 17.43 -15.78
N ASN A 87 -14.49 17.07 -15.66
CA ASN A 87 -15.25 16.40 -16.68
C ASN A 87 -16.36 17.35 -17.21
N SER A 88 -16.37 17.62 -18.52
CA SER A 88 -17.38 18.50 -19.14
C SER A 88 -18.73 17.81 -19.35
N THR A 89 -18.78 16.47 -19.33
CA THR A 89 -20.02 15.71 -19.52
C THR A 89 -20.82 15.58 -18.24
N VAL A 90 -20.16 15.69 -17.09
CA VAL A 90 -20.80 15.85 -15.78
C VAL A 90 -21.20 17.32 -15.67
N ASN A 91 -22.50 17.60 -15.80
CA ASN A 91 -23.14 18.95 -15.80
C ASN A 91 -22.86 19.74 -14.50
N ASP A 92 -23.79 20.59 -14.05
CA ASP A 92 -23.70 21.34 -12.78
C ASP A 92 -23.81 20.45 -11.51
N SER A 93 -23.19 19.26 -11.55
CA SER A 93 -23.12 18.31 -10.45
C SER A 93 -21.69 17.85 -10.23
N VAL A 94 -21.39 17.47 -9.00
CA VAL A 94 -20.18 16.74 -8.63
C VAL A 94 -20.53 15.26 -8.44
N GLY A 95 -19.68 14.38 -8.96
CA GLY A 95 -19.78 12.93 -8.74
C GLY A 95 -18.54 12.40 -8.01
N VAL A 96 -18.76 11.58 -6.98
CA VAL A 96 -17.71 10.85 -6.27
C VAL A 96 -17.99 9.35 -6.41
N ARG A 97 -17.18 8.66 -7.20
CA ARG A 97 -17.16 7.20 -7.28
C ARG A 97 -16.33 6.66 -6.12
N VAL A 98 -16.92 5.81 -5.29
CA VAL A 98 -16.26 5.18 -4.16
C VAL A 98 -15.94 3.73 -4.51
N SER A 99 -14.67 3.36 -4.35
CA SER A 99 -14.13 2.02 -4.58
C SER A 99 -13.54 1.51 -3.27
N MET A 100 -14.38 0.96 -2.42
CA MET A 100 -14.05 0.48 -1.07
C MET A 100 -14.77 -0.85 -0.83
N ASN A 101 -14.05 -1.82 -0.27
CA ASN A 101 -14.60 -3.15 0.03
C ASN A 101 -14.99 -3.31 1.52
N ASP A 102 -14.63 -2.36 2.38
CA ASP A 102 -14.82 -2.46 3.83
C ASP A 102 -16.19 -1.87 4.22
N PHE A 103 -17.24 -2.67 4.05
CA PHE A 103 -18.65 -2.26 4.13
C PHE A 103 -19.09 -1.65 5.47
N ASN A 104 -18.30 -1.68 6.55
CA ASN A 104 -18.71 -1.18 7.87
C ASN A 104 -17.69 -0.29 8.59
N GLU A 105 -16.57 0.04 7.97
CA GLU A 105 -15.44 0.68 8.67
C GLU A 105 -15.06 2.06 8.13
N VAL A 106 -15.78 2.54 7.12
CA VAL A 106 -15.49 3.83 6.49
C VAL A 106 -16.67 4.79 6.67
N ALA A 107 -16.36 6.02 7.05
CA ALA A 107 -17.30 7.12 7.07
C ALA A 107 -16.71 8.35 6.37
N LEU A 108 -17.57 9.13 5.73
CA LEU A 108 -17.19 10.28 4.91
C LEU A 108 -17.88 11.55 5.41
N ARG A 109 -17.27 12.69 5.16
CA ARG A 109 -17.96 13.99 5.15
C ARG A 109 -17.46 14.86 4.01
N PHE A 110 -18.33 15.72 3.52
CA PHE A 110 -18.10 16.56 2.34
C PHE A 110 -18.28 18.02 2.75
N ASN A 111 -17.33 18.90 2.40
CA ASN A 111 -17.39 20.34 2.69
C ASN A 111 -17.70 20.68 4.18
N ALA A 112 -17.24 19.85 5.10
CA ALA A 112 -17.63 19.91 6.51
C ALA A 112 -16.52 20.51 7.38
N TYR A 113 -16.91 21.18 8.48
CA TYR A 113 -15.98 21.64 9.52
C TYR A 113 -15.50 20.47 10.39
N ASP A 114 -14.45 20.71 11.20
CA ASP A 114 -13.79 19.66 12.00
C ASP A 114 -14.71 18.99 13.03
N ASP A 115 -15.68 19.73 13.56
CA ASP A 115 -16.66 19.29 14.58
C ASP A 115 -17.94 18.68 13.98
N GLU A 116 -18.11 18.73 12.66
CA GLU A 116 -19.25 18.12 12.00
C GLU A 116 -19.08 16.59 11.87
N PRO A 117 -20.18 15.84 12.01
CA PRO A 117 -20.09 14.39 12.09
C PRO A 117 -19.86 13.73 10.72
N PHE A 118 -19.20 12.57 10.75
CA PHE A 118 -19.04 11.70 9.59
C PHE A 118 -20.30 10.87 9.35
N ILE A 119 -20.57 10.56 8.08
CA ILE A 119 -21.67 9.71 7.63
C ILE A 119 -21.07 8.36 7.20
N PRO A 120 -21.49 7.23 7.80
CA PRO A 120 -21.05 5.91 7.36
C PRO A 120 -21.27 5.70 5.86
N LEU A 121 -20.35 5.01 5.18
CA LEU A 121 -20.45 4.81 3.75
C LEU A 121 -21.64 3.91 3.38
N PHE A 122 -21.84 2.83 4.13
CA PHE A 122 -22.92 1.86 3.92
C PHE A 122 -23.69 1.64 5.23
N ASN A 123 -24.96 1.21 5.14
CA ASN A 123 -25.70 0.81 6.33
C ASN A 123 -25.23 -0.55 6.83
N GLU A 124 -25.27 -0.72 8.15
CA GLU A 124 -24.91 -1.97 8.80
C GLU A 124 -25.68 -3.16 8.19
N LYS A 125 -24.99 -4.29 8.06
CA LYS A 125 -25.55 -5.61 7.67
C LYS A 125 -26.07 -5.72 6.24
N ALA A 126 -25.91 -4.70 5.40
CA ALA A 126 -26.19 -4.83 3.97
C ALA A 126 -24.94 -5.32 3.21
N ASN A 127 -25.04 -6.46 2.56
CA ASN A 127 -24.01 -7.03 1.68
C ASN A 127 -24.44 -7.09 0.20
N CYS A 128 -25.62 -6.53 -0.12
CA CYS A 128 -26.27 -6.60 -1.42
C CYS A 128 -26.04 -5.35 -2.29
N PHE A 129 -25.01 -4.55 -2.00
CA PHE A 129 -24.70 -3.36 -2.80
C PHE A 129 -24.10 -3.75 -4.16
N THR A 130 -24.63 -3.16 -5.24
CA THR A 130 -24.08 -3.34 -6.59
C THR A 130 -23.15 -2.19 -6.93
N TYR A 131 -21.89 -2.50 -7.26
CA TYR A 131 -20.90 -1.54 -7.75
C TYR A 131 -21.30 -1.02 -9.16
N PRO A 132 -21.06 0.26 -9.51
CA PRO A 132 -20.30 1.29 -8.78
C PRO A 132 -21.11 2.10 -7.76
N TYR A 133 -20.44 2.48 -6.66
CA TYR A 133 -21.01 3.37 -5.64
C TYR A 133 -20.73 4.82 -6.02
N ILE A 134 -21.76 5.58 -6.39
CA ILE A 134 -21.59 6.96 -6.88
C ILE A 134 -22.44 7.91 -6.03
N TYR A 135 -21.76 8.76 -5.27
CA TYR A 135 -22.38 9.89 -4.58
C TYR A 135 -22.45 11.09 -5.54
N LYS A 136 -23.55 11.84 -5.50
CA LYS A 136 -23.73 13.05 -6.32
C LYS A 136 -24.27 14.19 -5.48
N GLN A 137 -23.76 15.39 -5.72
CA GLN A 137 -24.28 16.63 -5.14
C GLN A 137 -24.26 17.76 -6.19
N PRO A 138 -25.16 18.75 -6.10
CA PRO A 138 -25.17 19.89 -7.02
C PRO A 138 -24.03 20.89 -6.74
N GLU A 139 -23.60 21.01 -5.49
CA GLU A 139 -22.63 22.00 -5.08
C GLU A 139 -21.20 21.56 -5.35
N ALA A 140 -20.33 22.54 -5.61
CA ALA A 140 -18.90 22.29 -5.76
C ALA A 140 -18.34 21.66 -4.48
N LEU A 141 -17.46 20.67 -4.67
CA LEU A 141 -16.77 20.00 -3.59
C LEU A 141 -15.41 20.66 -3.41
N ASN A 142 -15.14 21.18 -2.23
CA ASN A 142 -13.87 21.80 -1.84
C ASN A 142 -13.05 20.89 -0.94
N GLN A 143 -13.72 20.02 -0.18
CA GLN A 143 -13.12 19.11 0.79
C GLN A 143 -13.84 17.77 0.86
N ILE A 144 -13.07 16.69 0.96
CA ILE A 144 -13.55 15.35 1.38
C ILE A 144 -12.71 14.91 2.56
N ASP A 145 -13.34 14.51 3.65
CA ASP A 145 -12.66 13.82 4.74
C ASP A 145 -13.10 12.35 4.77
N VAL A 146 -12.12 11.46 4.90
CA VAL A 146 -12.32 10.01 4.99
C VAL A 146 -11.84 9.56 6.35
N TYR A 147 -12.74 8.98 7.12
CA TYR A 147 -12.44 8.35 8.41
C TYR A 147 -12.49 6.84 8.25
N PHE A 148 -11.41 6.18 8.68
CA PHE A 148 -11.39 4.73 8.87
C PHE A 148 -11.48 4.42 10.36
N LYS A 149 -12.47 3.61 10.73
CA LYS A 149 -12.58 3.07 12.07
C LYS A 149 -11.33 2.24 12.39
N ASP A 150 -10.75 2.46 13.57
CA ASP A 150 -9.65 1.64 14.07
C ASP A 150 -10.21 0.36 14.69
N GLU A 151 -9.78 -0.79 14.18
CA GLU A 151 -10.17 -2.12 14.68
C GLU A 151 -9.15 -2.72 15.66
N ARG A 152 -8.08 -2.00 16.04
CA ARG A 152 -7.11 -2.52 17.01
C ARG A 152 -7.78 -2.77 18.36
N GLU A 153 -7.99 -4.05 18.65
CA GLU A 153 -8.43 -4.55 19.95
C GLU A 153 -7.38 -4.26 21.04
N TYR A 154 -7.87 -4.10 22.26
CA TYR A 154 -7.09 -3.88 23.47
C TYR A 154 -6.02 -4.97 23.67
N TYR A 155 -4.75 -4.57 23.87
CA TYR A 155 -3.71 -5.43 24.43
C TYR A 155 -3.43 -4.98 25.88
N GLU A 156 -3.57 -5.90 26.84
CA GLU A 156 -3.34 -5.64 28.27
C GLU A 156 -4.13 -4.47 28.90
N GLY A 157 -5.29 -4.13 28.33
CA GLY A 157 -6.16 -3.07 28.86
C GLY A 157 -5.72 -1.65 28.52
N GLU A 158 -4.70 -1.49 27.69
CA GLU A 158 -4.29 -0.18 27.17
C GLU A 158 -4.67 -0.01 25.70
N ILE A 159 -5.23 1.14 25.36
CA ILE A 159 -5.35 1.61 23.97
C ILE A 159 -3.94 1.97 23.53
N GLN A 160 -3.33 1.17 22.65
CA GLN A 160 -2.05 1.54 22.02
C GLN A 160 -2.24 2.33 20.70
N ALA A 161 -3.43 2.88 20.45
CA ALA A 161 -3.72 3.55 19.20
C ALA A 161 -3.28 5.04 19.22
N PRO A 162 -2.44 5.50 18.27
CA PRO A 162 -2.46 6.90 17.84
C PRO A 162 -3.88 7.31 17.38
N PRO A 163 -4.19 8.62 17.35
CA PRO A 163 -5.52 9.17 17.06
C PRO A 163 -6.12 8.65 15.74
N ALA A 164 -7.44 8.70 15.65
CA ALA A 164 -8.23 8.24 14.52
C ALA A 164 -7.64 8.67 13.16
N ASP A 165 -7.53 7.72 12.22
CA ASP A 165 -7.02 7.97 10.88
C ASP A 165 -8.06 8.75 10.05
N VAL A 166 -7.94 10.08 10.03
CA VAL A 166 -8.68 10.94 9.11
C VAL A 166 -7.77 11.42 7.99
N TYR A 167 -8.20 11.17 6.75
CA TYR A 167 -7.55 11.65 5.53
C TYR A 167 -8.38 12.78 4.94
N ARG A 168 -7.84 14.00 4.96
CA ARG A 168 -8.47 15.18 4.39
C ARG A 168 -7.92 15.49 3.01
N PHE A 169 -8.81 15.66 2.04
CA PHE A 169 -8.48 16.10 0.70
C PHE A 169 -9.05 17.49 0.47
N ASN A 170 -8.18 18.47 0.24
CA ASN A 170 -8.54 19.88 0.09
C ASN A 170 -8.40 20.39 -1.36
N SER A 171 -8.81 21.63 -1.60
CA SER A 171 -8.63 22.35 -2.88
C SER A 171 -9.29 21.66 -4.09
N LEU A 172 -10.46 21.05 -3.84
CA LEU A 172 -11.14 20.21 -4.83
C LEU A 172 -12.02 21.00 -5.83
N GLY A 173 -12.31 22.28 -5.58
CA GLY A 173 -13.35 23.04 -6.28
C GLY A 173 -13.19 23.24 -7.79
N LYS A 174 -12.01 22.92 -8.35
CA LYS A 174 -11.76 22.94 -9.81
C LYS A 174 -12.14 21.65 -10.53
N TYR A 175 -12.50 20.60 -9.78
CA TYR A 175 -12.86 19.28 -10.27
C TYR A 175 -14.35 18.99 -10.01
N ASN A 176 -14.91 18.03 -10.73
CA ASN A 176 -16.31 17.60 -10.55
C ASN A 176 -16.51 16.08 -10.72
N ASP A 177 -15.43 15.33 -10.96
CA ASP A 177 -15.45 13.89 -11.14
C ASP A 177 -14.31 13.30 -10.33
N PHE A 178 -14.66 12.50 -9.32
CA PHE A 178 -13.74 12.00 -8.31
C PHE A 178 -13.82 10.47 -8.20
N ILE A 179 -12.67 9.84 -7.95
CA ILE A 179 -12.58 8.42 -7.59
C ILE A 179 -11.89 8.34 -6.25
N LEU A 180 -12.64 7.94 -5.22
CA LEU A 180 -12.13 7.67 -3.90
C LEU A 180 -11.90 6.17 -3.74
N VAL A 181 -10.65 5.77 -3.54
CA VAL A 181 -10.23 4.38 -3.36
C VAL A 181 -9.83 4.15 -1.91
N GLY A 182 -10.39 3.13 -1.27
CA GLY A 182 -9.92 2.64 0.03
C GLY A 182 -8.94 1.50 -0.18
N LEU A 183 -7.78 1.59 0.46
CA LEU A 183 -6.75 0.57 0.43
C LEU A 183 -6.89 -0.33 1.65
N SER A 184 -6.60 -1.63 1.47
CA SER A 184 -6.50 -2.54 2.60
C SER A 184 -5.37 -2.12 3.53
N SER A 185 -5.45 -2.59 4.78
CA SER A 185 -4.43 -2.37 5.81
C SER A 185 -3.03 -2.81 5.36
N ASP A 186 -2.93 -3.81 4.47
CA ASP A 186 -1.68 -4.30 3.89
C ASP A 186 -0.85 -3.22 3.20
N TYR A 187 -1.50 -2.22 2.60
CA TYR A 187 -0.82 -1.10 1.94
C TYR A 187 -0.42 0.00 2.93
N SER A 188 -1.15 0.13 4.05
CA SER A 188 -1.11 1.33 4.89
C SER A 188 -0.49 1.16 6.27
N GLN A 189 -0.41 -0.06 6.78
CA GLN A 189 0.27 -0.31 8.05
C GLN A 189 1.79 -0.18 7.88
N GLY A 190 2.30 -0.42 6.66
CA GLY A 190 3.73 -0.53 6.38
C GLY A 190 4.30 -1.71 7.16
N GLY A 191 5.41 -1.48 7.87
CA GLY A 191 6.02 -2.47 8.74
C GLY A 191 7.34 -2.99 8.19
N SER A 192 7.90 -3.96 8.91
CA SER A 192 9.23 -4.46 8.61
C SER A 192 9.37 -5.89 9.12
N PHE A 193 10.21 -6.68 8.45
CA PHE A 193 10.56 -8.02 8.92
C PHE A 193 12.04 -8.28 8.65
N THR A 194 12.62 -9.19 9.42
CA THR A 194 14.00 -9.63 9.24
C THR A 194 14.06 -11.00 8.61
N ALA A 195 15.14 -11.27 7.89
CA ALA A 195 15.48 -12.58 7.39
C ALA A 195 16.98 -12.85 7.50
N THR A 196 17.38 -14.10 7.37
CA THR A 196 18.76 -14.51 7.10
C THR A 196 18.82 -15.26 5.77
N PHE A 197 19.98 -15.25 5.12
CA PHE A 197 20.18 -15.96 3.85
C PHE A 197 21.39 -16.87 3.89
N GLU A 198 21.14 -18.17 3.81
CA GLU A 198 22.16 -19.22 3.84
C GLU A 198 21.78 -20.34 2.87
N ASN A 199 22.75 -20.90 2.15
CA ASN A 199 22.55 -22.03 1.23
C ASN A 199 21.37 -21.82 0.26
N ASN A 200 21.31 -20.65 -0.39
CA ASN A 200 20.24 -20.25 -1.32
C ASN A 200 18.83 -20.30 -0.71
N THR A 201 18.74 -20.10 0.60
CA THR A 201 17.48 -20.15 1.35
C THR A 201 17.35 -18.89 2.19
N LEU A 202 16.27 -18.15 1.96
CA LEU A 202 15.87 -16.99 2.74
C LEU A 202 14.99 -17.46 3.91
N THR A 203 15.45 -17.29 5.14
CA THR A 203 14.68 -17.67 6.34
C THR A 203 14.17 -16.41 7.02
N MET A 204 12.87 -16.16 6.88
CA MET A 204 12.19 -15.01 7.49
C MET A 204 11.92 -15.29 8.97
N SER A 205 12.17 -14.32 9.83
CA SER A 205 11.96 -14.42 11.28
C SER A 205 10.50 -14.76 11.60
N GLY A 206 10.27 -15.90 12.26
CA GLY A 206 8.93 -16.35 12.63
C GLY A 206 8.10 -16.96 11.49
N GLN A 207 8.69 -17.18 10.31
CA GLN A 207 8.01 -17.76 9.14
C GLN A 207 8.79 -18.91 8.51
N SER A 208 8.23 -19.50 7.45
CA SER A 208 8.86 -20.57 6.68
C SER A 208 10.05 -20.08 5.87
N SER A 209 11.06 -20.94 5.73
CA SER A 209 12.19 -20.70 4.85
C SER A 209 11.80 -20.81 3.37
N LEU A 210 12.26 -19.89 2.54
CA LEU A 210 11.99 -19.79 1.13
C LEU A 210 13.25 -20.10 0.32
N LYS A 211 13.18 -21.12 -0.53
CA LYS A 211 14.29 -21.44 -1.44
C LYS A 211 14.29 -20.45 -2.62
N LYS A 212 15.47 -19.91 -2.96
CA LYS A 212 15.67 -19.10 -4.16
C LYS A 212 15.32 -19.93 -5.40
N ARG A 213 14.41 -19.42 -6.23
CA ARG A 213 13.93 -20.10 -7.45
C ARG A 213 14.78 -19.76 -8.66
N SER A 214 15.13 -18.50 -8.82
CA SER A 214 16.01 -18.02 -9.89
C SER A 214 16.87 -16.87 -9.38
N GLU A 215 18.03 -16.67 -10.01
CA GLU A 215 18.78 -15.43 -9.87
C GLU A 215 18.00 -14.28 -10.51
N TYR A 216 18.26 -13.06 -10.06
CA TYR A 216 17.58 -11.87 -10.58
C TYR A 216 17.83 -11.69 -12.09
N ALA A 217 19.06 -11.95 -12.54
CA ALA A 217 19.48 -11.87 -13.94
C ALA A 217 18.79 -12.90 -14.86
N ASP A 218 18.22 -13.97 -14.29
CA ASP A 218 17.55 -15.03 -15.04
C ASP A 218 16.02 -14.83 -15.13
N ILE A 219 15.48 -13.78 -14.49
CA ILE A 219 14.06 -13.43 -14.59
C ILE A 219 13.81 -12.93 -16.03
N ASN A 220 12.69 -13.33 -16.63
CA ASN A 220 12.37 -12.93 -17.99
C ASN A 220 12.16 -11.40 -18.08
N SER A 221 12.37 -10.84 -19.27
CA SER A 221 12.34 -9.39 -19.49
C SER A 221 10.97 -8.75 -19.26
N GLU A 222 9.87 -9.49 -19.42
CA GLU A 222 8.52 -8.96 -19.22
C GLU A 222 8.24 -8.77 -17.73
N ASP A 223 8.53 -9.78 -16.91
CA ASP A 223 8.41 -9.70 -15.45
C ASP A 223 9.35 -8.65 -14.88
N LEU A 224 10.61 -8.59 -15.34
CA LEU A 224 11.55 -7.55 -14.91
C LEU A 224 11.01 -6.16 -15.23
N ALA A 225 10.52 -5.91 -16.45
CA ALA A 225 9.95 -4.62 -16.80
C ALA A 225 8.73 -4.25 -15.94
N TYR A 226 7.90 -5.23 -15.59
CA TYR A 226 6.78 -5.03 -14.66
C TYR A 226 7.26 -4.66 -13.26
N PHE A 227 8.18 -5.41 -12.67
CA PHE A 227 8.70 -5.14 -11.32
C PHE A 227 9.54 -3.86 -11.26
N ASP A 228 10.31 -3.54 -12.29
CA ASP A 228 11.05 -2.28 -12.39
C ASP A 228 10.09 -1.09 -12.41
N LYS A 229 8.93 -1.22 -13.09
CA LYS A 229 7.88 -0.20 -13.01
C LYS A 229 7.37 -0.05 -11.57
N ILE A 230 7.18 -1.15 -10.84
CA ILE A 230 6.70 -1.12 -9.46
C ILE A 230 7.75 -0.54 -8.49
N PHE A 231 9.02 -0.87 -8.66
CA PHE A 231 10.10 -0.37 -7.82
C PHE A 231 10.30 1.14 -7.99
N ASN A 232 10.27 1.61 -9.23
CA ASN A 232 10.60 3.00 -9.56
C ASN A 232 9.42 3.98 -9.51
N ASN A 233 8.18 3.50 -9.41
CA ASN A 233 6.99 4.36 -9.36
C ASN A 233 6.17 4.09 -8.11
N GLU A 234 5.39 5.07 -7.65
CA GLU A 234 4.39 4.85 -6.60
C GLU A 234 3.43 3.72 -6.97
N LEU A 235 2.96 2.96 -5.97
CA LEU A 235 1.97 1.90 -6.19
C LEU A 235 0.69 2.50 -6.79
N PHE A 236 0.38 3.73 -6.38
CA PHE A 236 -0.73 4.52 -6.88
C PHE A 236 -0.16 5.74 -7.63
N PRO A 237 -0.28 5.78 -8.97
CA PRO A 237 0.38 6.79 -9.78
C PRO A 237 -0.16 8.20 -9.52
N GLU A 238 0.65 9.23 -9.77
CA GLU A 238 0.20 10.64 -9.71
C GLU A 238 -0.88 10.96 -10.75
N THR A 239 -0.95 10.16 -11.81
CA THR A 239 -1.93 10.29 -12.88
C THR A 239 -2.51 8.92 -13.21
N LEU A 240 -3.82 8.79 -13.08
CA LEU A 240 -4.57 7.57 -13.35
C LEU A 240 -5.11 7.59 -14.78
N ASN A 241 -4.65 6.67 -15.60
CA ASN A 241 -4.96 6.54 -17.03
C ASN A 241 -5.82 5.30 -17.30
N ALA A 242 -6.37 5.19 -18.51
CA ALA A 242 -7.27 4.10 -18.91
C ALA A 242 -6.69 2.67 -18.80
N GLN A 243 -5.37 2.53 -18.63
CA GLN A 243 -4.70 1.25 -18.46
C GLN A 243 -4.53 0.86 -16.98
N ASP A 244 -4.81 1.77 -16.05
CA ASP A 244 -4.62 1.54 -14.62
C ASP A 244 -5.86 0.90 -13.98
N GLN A 245 -5.63 0.04 -12.99
CA GLN A 245 -6.64 -0.83 -12.37
C GLN A 245 -7.89 -0.09 -11.86
N PHE A 246 -7.71 1.11 -11.32
CA PHE A 246 -8.81 1.90 -10.73
C PHE A 246 -9.48 2.84 -11.72
N PHE A 247 -9.05 2.85 -12.98
CA PHE A 247 -9.67 3.71 -13.98
C PHE A 247 -11.09 3.22 -14.31
N PRO A 248 -12.10 4.11 -14.32
CA PRO A 248 -13.47 3.73 -14.60
C PRO A 248 -13.64 3.09 -15.98
N TYR A 249 -14.29 1.92 -16.02
CA TYR A 249 -14.71 1.32 -17.28
C TYR A 249 -15.98 2.00 -17.81
N HIS A 250 -15.98 2.27 -19.11
CA HIS A 250 -17.14 2.76 -19.87
C HIS A 250 -17.26 1.89 -21.13
N GLU A 251 -18.45 1.37 -21.41
CA GLU A 251 -18.69 0.51 -22.59
C GLU A 251 -18.50 1.29 -23.91
N ASN A 252 -18.92 2.56 -23.92
CA ASN A 252 -18.78 3.47 -25.06
C ASN A 252 -18.22 4.81 -24.57
N PRO A 253 -16.91 4.90 -24.28
CA PRO A 253 -16.32 6.09 -23.69
C PRO A 253 -16.30 7.25 -24.69
N THR A 254 -16.54 8.46 -24.19
CA THR A 254 -16.20 9.70 -24.88
C THR A 254 -14.73 10.07 -24.65
N ASP A 255 -14.20 11.02 -25.42
CA ASP A 255 -12.83 11.52 -25.20
C ASP A 255 -12.64 12.10 -23.79
N ASP A 256 -13.70 12.69 -23.22
CA ASP A 256 -13.69 13.21 -21.85
C ASP A 256 -13.65 12.09 -20.80
N ASP A 257 -14.29 10.95 -21.07
CA ASP A 257 -14.26 9.79 -20.19
C ASP A 257 -12.86 9.18 -20.11
N LEU A 258 -12.10 9.22 -21.21
CA LEU A 258 -10.73 8.71 -21.30
C LEU A 258 -9.67 9.67 -20.76
N LYS A 259 -10.02 10.91 -20.41
CA LYS A 259 -9.10 11.84 -19.75
C LYS A 259 -8.65 11.28 -18.41
N SER A 260 -7.34 11.40 -18.18
CA SER A 260 -6.69 10.98 -16.95
C SER A 260 -7.21 11.74 -15.73
N PHE A 261 -7.14 11.09 -14.58
CA PHE A 261 -7.35 11.74 -13.29
C PHE A 261 -6.01 12.08 -12.66
N VAL A 262 -5.98 13.13 -11.84
CA VAL A 262 -4.81 13.53 -11.06
C VAL A 262 -5.00 13.09 -9.61
N ARG A 263 -3.95 12.54 -9.00
CA ARG A 263 -3.94 12.17 -7.58
C ARG A 263 -4.00 13.43 -6.71
N ILE A 264 -4.89 13.43 -5.73
CA ILE A 264 -4.95 14.44 -4.68
C ILE A 264 -4.34 13.83 -3.43
N HIS A 265 -3.26 14.43 -2.95
CA HIS A 265 -2.58 13.97 -1.74
C HIS A 265 -3.38 14.36 -0.49
N PRO A 266 -3.60 13.43 0.45
CA PRO A 266 -4.30 13.75 1.68
C PRO A 266 -3.40 14.48 2.68
N GLU A 267 -4.02 15.33 3.48
CA GLU A 267 -3.49 15.76 4.77
C GLU A 267 -3.97 14.78 5.85
N TYR A 268 -3.05 14.29 6.67
CA TYR A 268 -3.40 13.44 7.82
C TYR A 268 -3.84 14.30 8.98
N ILE A 269 -5.04 14.02 9.49
CA ILE A 269 -5.61 14.75 10.63
C ILE A 269 -5.75 13.78 11.79
N SER A 270 -5.01 14.10 12.85
CA SER A 270 -5.15 13.50 14.16
C SER A 270 -6.31 14.18 14.89
N SER A 271 -7.39 13.45 15.18
CA SER A 271 -8.48 13.95 16.03
C SER A 271 -8.84 12.96 17.13
N ASP A 272 -8.96 13.48 18.36
CA ASP A 272 -9.43 12.72 19.52
C ASP A 272 -10.97 12.70 19.60
N HIS A 273 -11.64 13.47 18.75
CA HIS A 273 -13.09 13.65 18.75
C HIS A 273 -13.62 13.37 17.35
N ILE A 274 -14.03 12.11 17.12
CA ILE A 274 -14.73 11.69 15.90
C ILE A 274 -16.18 11.41 16.26
N ILE A 275 -17.10 12.13 15.62
CA ILE A 275 -18.54 11.88 15.74
C ILE A 275 -18.98 11.20 14.44
N VAL A 276 -19.63 10.05 14.55
CA VAL A 276 -20.24 9.35 13.42
C VAL A 276 -21.76 9.31 13.65
N VAL A 277 -22.54 9.79 12.68
CA VAL A 277 -24.01 9.78 12.82
C VAL A 277 -24.59 8.38 12.60
N SER A 278 -25.81 8.16 13.10
CA SER A 278 -26.64 7.05 12.66
C SER A 278 -27.17 7.30 11.24
N GLY A 279 -27.04 6.31 10.36
CA GLY A 279 -27.41 6.39 8.95
C GLY A 279 -26.28 5.94 8.02
N SER A 280 -26.47 6.12 6.72
CA SER A 280 -25.46 5.79 5.72
C SER A 280 -25.58 6.64 4.47
N LEU A 281 -24.47 6.78 3.74
CA LEU A 281 -24.42 7.47 2.46
C LEU A 281 -25.10 6.63 1.37
N PHE A 282 -24.79 5.33 1.34
CA PHE A 282 -25.47 4.34 0.52
C PHE A 282 -26.34 3.45 1.41
N TYR A 283 -27.59 3.27 1.01
CA TYR A 283 -28.56 2.49 1.76
C TYR A 283 -29.12 1.36 0.91
N ALA A 284 -29.10 0.14 1.43
CA ALA A 284 -29.72 -1.03 0.81
C ALA A 284 -30.43 -1.89 1.86
N VAL A 285 -31.53 -2.52 1.44
CA VAL A 285 -32.24 -3.55 2.18
C VAL A 285 -32.11 -4.83 1.38
N CYS A 286 -31.43 -5.83 1.95
CA CYS A 286 -31.25 -7.12 1.28
C CYS A 286 -32.49 -7.98 1.52
N GLU A 287 -33.03 -8.56 0.45
CA GLU A 287 -34.03 -9.63 0.58
C GLU A 287 -33.28 -10.92 0.94
N ASP A 288 -33.78 -11.64 1.96
CA ASP A 288 -33.24 -12.94 2.41
C ASP A 288 -33.43 -14.04 1.35
#